data_AF-A0A1G1FTI0-F1
#
_entry.id   AF-A0A1G1FTI0-F1
#
_cell.length_a   1.000
_cell.length_b   1.000
_cell.length_c   1.000
_cell.angle_alpha   90.00
_cell.angle_beta   90.00
_cell.angle_gamma   90.00
#
_symmetry.space_group_name_H-M   'P 1'
#
loop_
_entity.id
_entity.type
_entity.pdbx_description
1 polymer ?
#
loop_
_entity_poly.entity_id
_entity_poly.type
_entity_poly.pdbx_seq_one_letter_code
_entity_poly.pdbx_strand_id
1 'polypeptide(L)'
;MHERLAVILNDYGIAMEKASSWAFGAPASLLTHTREEIKWAVKNSLTFLTQDDEKKRLLLRSSFINLALFIPDEDAAISAKAQAALKSGDVKNLDLEEMKQALEILKRITSDQQVLIAEIDAFLAK
;
A
#
# COMPACT_ATOMS: atom_id res chain seq x y z
N MET A 1 -11.44 -12.00 19.27
CA MET A 1 -10.46 -10.97 18.87
C MET A 1 -9.58 -11.44 17.73
N HIS A 2 -8.94 -12.62 17.84
CA HIS A 2 -8.09 -13.19 16.78
C HIS A 2 -8.81 -13.40 15.43
N GLU A 3 -10.07 -13.84 15.44
CA GLU A 3 -10.85 -14.04 14.21
C GLU A 3 -11.03 -12.75 13.41
N ARG A 4 -11.27 -11.61 14.09
CA ARG A 4 -11.39 -10.30 13.42
C ARG A 4 -10.08 -9.86 12.76
N LEU A 5 -8.95 -10.08 13.43
CA LEU A 5 -7.62 -9.79 12.87
C LEU A 5 -7.36 -10.61 11.61
N ALA A 6 -7.67 -11.90 11.66
CA ALA A 6 -7.50 -12.81 10.54
C ALA A 6 -8.37 -12.40 9.34
N VAL A 7 -9.62 -12.01 9.56
CA VAL A 7 -10.51 -11.51 8.50
C VAL A 7 -9.94 -10.24 7.85
N ILE A 8 -9.57 -9.23 8.64
CA ILE A 8 -9.02 -7.97 8.10
C ILE A 8 -7.73 -8.23 7.30
N LEU A 9 -6.82 -9.06 7.83
CA LEU A 9 -5.56 -9.37 7.14
C LEU A 9 -5.76 -10.22 5.89
N ASN A 10 -6.71 -11.16 5.90
CA ASN A 10 -7.06 -11.95 4.73
C ASN A 10 -7.59 -11.05 3.62
N ASP A 11 -8.56 -10.20 3.94
CA ASP A 11 -9.16 -9.30 2.97
C ASP A 11 -8.14 -8.29 2.43
N TYR A 12 -7.25 -7.79 3.30
CA TYR A 12 -6.13 -6.95 2.89
C TYR A 12 -5.15 -7.69 1.98
N GLY A 13 -4.86 -8.96 2.26
CA GLY A 13 -4.05 -9.82 1.38
C GLY A 13 -4.66 -9.96 -0.01
N ILE A 14 -5.98 -10.15 -0.10
CA ILE A 14 -6.72 -10.20 -1.38
C ILE A 14 -6.65 -8.84 -2.10
N ALA A 15 -6.78 -7.73 -1.37
CA ALA A 15 -6.65 -6.40 -1.96
C ALA A 15 -5.23 -6.14 -2.50
N MET A 16 -4.19 -6.60 -1.78
CA MET A 16 -2.79 -6.54 -2.20
C MET A 16 -2.51 -7.39 -3.44
N GLU A 17 -3.08 -8.59 -3.52
CA GLU A 17 -2.96 -9.46 -4.69
C GLU A 17 -3.57 -8.80 -5.93
N LYS A 18 -4.76 -8.21 -5.79
CA LYS A 18 -5.35 -7.38 -6.84
C LYS A 18 -4.40 -6.23 -7.19
N ALA A 19 -4.00 -5.43 -6.21
CA ALA A 19 -3.13 -4.28 -6.40
C ALA A 19 -1.78 -4.59 -7.09
N SER A 20 -1.32 -5.86 -7.14
CA SER A 20 -0.07 -6.25 -7.77
C SER A 20 0.06 -5.85 -9.26
N SER A 21 -1.04 -5.69 -10.01
CA SER A 21 -0.98 -5.18 -11.39
C SER A 21 -0.78 -3.66 -11.50
N TRP A 22 -0.94 -2.92 -10.40
CA TRP A 22 -0.82 -1.47 -10.30
C TRP A 22 0.56 -1.09 -9.75
N ALA A 23 1.47 -0.66 -10.62
CA ALA A 23 2.84 -0.35 -10.23
C ALA A 23 2.98 1.05 -9.60
N PHE A 24 2.03 1.95 -9.89
CA PHE A 24 2.09 3.36 -9.48
C PHE A 24 0.92 3.79 -8.59
N GLY A 25 0.47 2.87 -7.73
CA GLY A 25 -0.63 3.09 -6.80
C GLY A 25 -1.93 2.43 -7.29
N ALA A 26 -2.64 1.83 -6.35
CA ALA A 26 -3.89 1.13 -6.53
C ALA A 26 -5.05 1.96 -5.93
N PRO A 27 -6.27 1.85 -6.47
CA PRO A 27 -7.40 2.59 -5.93
C PRO A 27 -7.73 2.13 -4.50
N ALA A 28 -7.98 3.09 -3.61
CA ALA A 28 -8.34 2.85 -2.22
C ALA A 28 -9.65 2.07 -2.09
N SER A 29 -10.55 2.16 -3.08
CA SER A 29 -11.77 1.34 -3.14
C SER A 29 -11.55 -0.17 -3.21
N LEU A 30 -10.32 -0.63 -3.50
CA LEU A 30 -9.98 -2.06 -3.37
C LEU A 30 -9.90 -2.54 -1.92
N LEU A 31 -9.73 -1.61 -0.96
CA LEU A 31 -9.72 -1.93 0.45
C LEU A 31 -11.17 -2.13 0.94
N THR A 32 -11.43 -3.30 1.50
CA THR A 32 -12.72 -3.60 2.15
C THR A 32 -12.80 -3.09 3.59
N HIS A 33 -11.67 -2.70 4.18
CA HIS A 33 -11.53 -2.16 5.53
C HIS A 33 -10.82 -0.81 5.47
N THR A 34 -11.01 0.03 6.49
CA THR A 34 -10.31 1.32 6.56
C THR A 34 -8.80 1.15 6.75
N ARG A 35 -8.01 2.16 6.37
CA ARG A 35 -6.55 2.15 6.57
C ARG A 35 -6.21 1.95 8.04
N GLU A 36 -6.97 2.58 8.93
CA GLU A 36 -6.81 2.50 10.39
C GLU A 36 -7.08 1.08 10.91
N GLU A 37 -8.12 0.40 10.42
CA GLU A 37 -8.42 -0.99 10.78
C GLU A 37 -7.34 -1.95 10.32
N ILE A 38 -6.81 -1.77 9.10
CA ILE A 38 -5.70 -2.57 8.57
C ILE A 38 -4.44 -2.34 9.40
N LYS A 39 -4.08 -1.08 9.68
CA LYS A 39 -2.94 -0.73 10.54
C LYS A 39 -3.06 -1.38 11.91
N TRP A 40 -4.23 -1.29 12.52
CA TRP A 40 -4.53 -1.92 13.81
C TRP A 40 -4.36 -3.45 13.71
N ALA A 41 -4.89 -4.08 12.66
CA ALA A 41 -4.81 -5.53 12.50
C ALA A 41 -3.38 -6.03 12.33
N VAL A 42 -2.57 -5.34 11.52
CA VAL A 42 -1.15 -5.68 11.32
C VAL A 42 -0.36 -5.51 12.62
N LYS A 43 -0.50 -4.38 13.31
CA LYS A 43 0.20 -4.12 14.58
C LYS A 43 -0.13 -5.14 15.65
N ASN A 44 -1.42 -5.47 15.83
CA ASN A 44 -1.81 -6.51 16.78
C ASN A 44 -1.30 -7.89 16.35
N SER A 45 -1.26 -8.18 15.05
CA SER A 45 -0.71 -9.47 14.59
C SER A 45 0.79 -9.59 14.85
N LEU A 46 1.53 -8.48 14.78
CA LEU A 46 2.95 -8.43 15.13
C LEU A 46 3.23 -8.72 16.60
N THR A 47 2.30 -8.44 17.53
CA THR A 47 2.51 -8.72 18.97
C THR A 47 2.39 -10.21 19.32
N PHE A 48 1.80 -11.02 18.44
CA PHE A 48 1.67 -12.46 18.65
C PHE A 48 2.82 -13.28 18.06
N LEU A 49 3.75 -12.65 17.33
CA LEU A 49 4.87 -13.33 16.70
C LEU A 49 6.02 -13.57 17.69
N THR A 50 6.58 -14.78 17.65
CA THR A 50 7.78 -15.12 18.43
C THR A 50 9.06 -14.66 17.71
N GLN A 51 10.23 -14.93 18.31
CA GLN A 51 11.52 -14.64 17.68
C GLN A 51 11.76 -15.50 16.43
N ASP A 52 11.21 -16.71 16.39
CA ASP A 52 11.35 -17.63 15.25
C ASP A 52 10.53 -17.20 14.02
N ASP A 53 9.62 -16.24 14.18
CA ASP A 53 8.72 -15.74 13.14
C ASP A 53 9.30 -14.55 12.35
N GLU A 54 10.62 -14.39 12.26
CA GLU A 54 11.28 -13.25 11.60
C GLU A 54 10.76 -13.01 10.17
N LYS A 55 10.59 -14.08 9.38
CA LYS A 55 10.04 -13.96 8.02
C LYS A 55 8.62 -13.38 8.01
N LYS A 56 7.75 -13.82 8.93
CA LYS A 56 6.37 -13.30 9.04
C LYS A 56 6.39 -11.85 9.51
N ARG A 57 7.30 -11.50 10.41
CA ARG A 57 7.50 -10.12 10.90
C ARG A 57 7.88 -9.18 9.75
N LEU A 58 8.84 -9.59 8.91
CA LEU A 58 9.26 -8.83 7.73
C LEU A 58 8.10 -8.67 6.72
N LEU A 59 7.34 -9.74 6.48
CA LEU A 59 6.18 -9.69 5.58
C LEU A 59 5.08 -8.74 6.11
N LEU A 60 4.74 -8.83 7.39
CA LEU A 60 3.75 -7.94 8.00
C LEU A 60 4.23 -6.48 8.01
N ARG A 61 5.50 -6.22 8.33
CA ARG A 61 6.09 -4.88 8.25
C ARG A 61 6.04 -4.33 6.82
N SER A 62 6.42 -5.13 5.83
CA SER A 62 6.33 -4.74 4.41
C SER A 62 4.88 -4.46 3.99
N SER A 63 3.94 -5.32 4.40
CA SER A 63 2.52 -5.12 4.12
C SER A 63 1.95 -3.84 4.75
N PHE A 64 2.44 -3.46 5.93
CA PHE A 64 2.08 -2.22 6.60
C PHE A 64 2.50 -1.00 5.77
N ILE A 65 3.74 -1.01 5.27
CA ILE A 65 4.31 0.08 4.46
C ILE A 65 3.59 0.18 3.10
N ASN A 66 3.26 -0.97 2.50
CA ASN A 66 2.53 -1.03 1.24
C ASN A 66 1.11 -0.47 1.30
N LEU A 67 0.57 -0.19 2.48
CA LEU A 67 -0.70 0.50 2.61
C LEU A 67 -0.69 1.89 1.94
N ALA A 68 0.48 2.52 1.84
CA ALA A 68 0.67 3.78 1.09
C ALA A 68 0.37 3.67 -0.40
N LEU A 69 0.39 2.46 -0.98
CA LEU A 69 0.07 2.25 -2.39
C LEU A 69 -1.43 2.43 -2.67
N PHE A 70 -2.29 2.36 -1.67
CA PHE A 70 -3.73 2.56 -1.83
C PHE A 70 -4.06 4.05 -1.73
N ILE A 71 -4.23 4.68 -2.88
CA ILE A 71 -4.42 6.12 -3.06
C ILE A 71 -5.86 6.44 -3.47
N PRO A 72 -6.31 7.71 -3.41
CA PRO A 72 -7.63 8.08 -3.92
C PRO A 72 -7.87 7.56 -5.33
N ASP A 73 -9.09 7.10 -5.61
CA ASP A 73 -9.43 6.44 -6.88
C ASP A 73 -9.16 7.33 -8.11
N GLU A 74 -9.35 8.65 -7.96
CA GLU A 74 -9.00 9.66 -8.96
C GLU A 74 -7.50 9.70 -9.26
N ASP A 75 -6.65 9.66 -8.23
CA ASP A 75 -5.20 9.58 -8.38
C ASP A 75 -4.79 8.23 -9.00
N ALA A 76 -5.42 7.13 -8.59
CA ALA A 76 -5.16 5.81 -9.15
C ALA A 76 -5.47 5.74 -10.66
N ALA A 77 -6.52 6.43 -11.11
CA ALA A 77 -6.84 6.54 -12.53
C ALA A 77 -5.75 7.29 -13.31
N ILE A 78 -5.21 8.39 -12.76
CA ILE A 78 -4.10 9.16 -13.35
C ILE A 78 -2.84 8.28 -13.43
N SER A 79 -2.47 7.64 -12.31
CA SER A 79 -1.34 6.73 -12.25
C SER A 79 -1.44 5.56 -13.23
N ALA A 80 -2.64 4.98 -13.40
CA ALA A 80 -2.86 3.89 -14.34
C ALA A 80 -2.64 4.30 -15.80
N LYS A 81 -3.10 5.49 -16.19
CA LYS A 81 -2.82 6.05 -17.53
C LYS A 81 -1.32 6.24 -17.75
N ALA A 82 -0.64 6.84 -16.78
CA ALA A 82 0.80 7.05 -16.84
C ALA A 82 1.56 5.72 -16.94
N GLN A 83 1.16 4.71 -16.16
CA GLN A 83 1.72 3.36 -16.23
C GLN A 83 1.53 2.71 -17.60
N ALA A 84 0.34 2.86 -18.20
CA ALA A 84 0.03 2.26 -19.49
C ALA A 84 0.85 2.89 -20.64
N ALA A 85 0.99 4.21 -20.65
CA ALA A 85 1.81 4.92 -21.62
C ALA A 85 3.31 4.58 -21.46
N LEU A 86 3.81 4.45 -20.24
CA LEU A 86 5.18 3.98 -19.99
C LEU A 86 5.41 2.54 -20.46
N LYS A 87 4.46 1.63 -20.19
CA LYS A 87 4.53 0.22 -20.63
C LYS A 87 4.48 0.05 -22.14
N SER A 88 3.68 0.88 -22.83
CA SER A 88 3.54 0.83 -24.29
C SER A 88 4.65 1.55 -25.04
N GLY A 89 5.47 2.36 -24.34
CA GLY A 89 6.45 3.25 -24.97
C GLY A 89 5.83 4.44 -25.69
N ASP A 90 4.50 4.59 -25.62
CA ASP A 90 3.73 5.66 -26.26
C ASP A 90 3.59 6.87 -25.32
N VAL A 91 4.73 7.39 -24.90
CA VAL A 91 4.80 8.57 -24.02
C VAL A 91 4.38 9.84 -24.75
N LYS A 92 4.25 9.80 -26.09
CA LYS A 92 3.84 10.94 -26.91
C LYS A 92 2.38 11.33 -26.69
N ASN A 93 1.57 10.41 -26.21
CA ASN A 93 0.13 10.60 -25.94
C ASN A 93 -0.17 10.98 -24.48
N LEU A 94 0.86 11.03 -23.62
CA LEU A 94 0.73 11.64 -22.29
C LEU A 94 0.97 13.13 -22.40
N ASP A 95 0.02 13.93 -21.93
CA ASP A 95 0.26 15.35 -21.73
C ASP A 95 1.31 15.56 -20.63
N LEU A 96 2.12 16.60 -20.76
CA LEU A 96 3.14 16.98 -19.79
C LEU A 96 2.52 17.20 -18.40
N GLU A 97 1.30 17.74 -18.35
CA GLU A 97 0.57 17.94 -17.10
C GLU A 97 0.13 16.60 -16.45
N GLU A 98 -0.33 15.62 -17.23
CA GLU A 98 -0.66 14.29 -16.71
C GLU A 98 0.59 13.57 -16.16
N MET A 99 1.75 13.72 -16.81
CA MET A 99 3.02 13.21 -16.28
C MET A 99 3.43 13.90 -14.97
N LYS A 100 3.27 15.22 -14.87
CA LYS A 100 3.57 15.95 -13.64
C LYS A 100 2.68 15.47 -12.49
N GLN A 101 1.38 15.32 -12.72
CA GLN A 101 0.44 14.80 -11.73
C GLN A 101 0.82 13.39 -11.26
N ALA A 102 1.15 12.49 -12.18
CA ALA A 102 1.61 11.14 -11.83
C ALA A 102 2.89 11.15 -10.98
N LEU A 103 3.84 12.03 -11.30
CA LEU A 103 5.07 12.19 -10.49
C LEU A 103 4.77 12.76 -9.10
N GLU A 104 3.82 13.68 -8.97
CA GLU A 104 3.37 14.19 -7.67
C GLU A 104 2.71 13.10 -6.84
N ILE A 105 1.86 12.26 -7.44
CA ILE A 105 1.27 11.09 -6.80
C ILE A 105 2.36 10.15 -6.27
N LEU A 106 3.37 9.84 -7.08
CA LEU A 106 4.49 8.98 -6.65
C LEU A 106 5.28 9.58 -5.48
N LYS A 107 5.48 10.89 -5.48
CA LYS A 107 6.12 11.59 -4.36
C LYS A 107 5.27 11.49 -3.08
N ARG A 108 3.94 11.66 -3.19
CA ARG A 108 3.02 11.48 -2.06
C ARG A 108 3.07 10.05 -1.51
N ILE A 109 2.99 9.04 -2.38
CA ILE A 109 3.14 7.63 -1.98
C ILE A 109 4.45 7.40 -1.23
N THR A 110 5.57 7.92 -1.76
CA THR A 110 6.89 7.76 -1.13
C THR A 110 6.94 8.43 0.24
N SER A 111 6.37 9.63 0.37
CA SER A 111 6.26 10.33 1.66
C SER A 111 5.40 9.54 2.66
N ASP A 112 4.26 9.02 2.21
CA ASP A 112 3.38 8.18 3.02
C ASP A 112 4.09 6.92 3.50
N GLN A 113 4.88 6.26 2.63
CA GLN A 113 5.69 5.10 3.02
C GLN A 113 6.69 5.47 4.13
N GLN A 114 7.35 6.62 4.06
CA GLN A 114 8.26 7.08 5.11
C GLN A 114 7.54 7.28 6.45
N VAL A 115 6.33 7.86 6.42
CA VAL A 115 5.49 8.01 7.62
C VAL A 115 5.13 6.63 8.19
N LEU A 116 4.74 5.67 7.35
CA LEU A 116 4.39 4.32 7.79
C LEU A 116 5.59 3.53 8.32
N ILE A 117 6.78 3.73 7.73
CA ILE A 117 8.04 3.17 8.24
C ILE A 117 8.32 3.70 9.64
N ALA A 118 8.27 5.02 9.83
CA ALA A 118 8.48 5.62 11.15
C ALA A 118 7.44 5.13 12.16
N GLU A 119 6.17 5.01 11.74
CA GLU A 119 5.08 4.53 12.58
C GLU A 119 5.27 3.09 13.04
N ILE A 120 5.67 2.18 12.14
CA ILE A 120 5.85 0.76 12.47
C ILE A 120 7.14 0.52 13.25
N ASP A 121 8.20 1.25 12.96
CA ASP A 121 9.47 1.14 13.70
C ASP A 121 9.31 1.66 15.13
N ALA A 122 8.59 2.77 15.33
CA ALA A 122 8.23 3.27 16.66
C ALA A 122 7.30 2.31 17.43
N PHE A 123 6.51 1.49 16.73
CA PHE A 123 5.70 0.45 17.36
C PHE A 123 6.54 -0.75 17.80
N LEU A 124 7.51 -1.19 16.97
CA LEU A 124 8.36 -2.36 17.24
C LEU A 124 9.49 -2.09 18.25
N ALA A 125 9.83 -0.82 18.48
CA ALA A 125 10.81 -0.41 19.48
C ALA A 125 10.27 -0.40 20.93
N LYS A 126 8.96 -0.62 21.11
CA LYS A 126 8.28 -0.71 22.41
C LYS A 126 8.24 -2.15 22.91
#